data_AF-A0A2H0BHV3-F1
#
_entry.id   AF-A0A2H0BHV3-F1
#
_cell.length_a   1.000
_cell.length_b   1.000
_cell.length_c   1.000
_cell.angle_alpha   90.00
_cell.angle_beta   90.00
_cell.angle_gamma   90.00
#
_symmetry.space_group_name_H-M   'P 1'
#
loop_
_entity.id
_entity.type
_entity.pdbx_description
1 polymer ?
#
loop_
_entity_poly.entity_id
_entity_poly.type
_entity_poly.pdbx_seq_one_letter_code
_entity_poly.pdbx_strand_id
1 'polypeptide(L)'
;MIDWMKYRWLYLLISGMVIGAGIFGFGKWGLKYGIDFTGGTIIEYRFPDGQIKTFHETQEFSDPKVEQIRFESVGPSIGPDLVKKTVIALIMSASGILLWVAWRFKSFKFGLSAVLGMFHDSFVLIGSFALLGHFYGAEVDFLFVTSLLTILSFSVHDTIVNYDRVRELKKKVGGDLYNLANLATSETMARSINNSFTIIFMLLALILLGGETIKWFAVALLIGTVSGT
;
A
#
# COMPACT_ATOMS: atom_id res chain seq x y z
N MET A 1 -29.14 -14.30 0.64
CA MET A 1 -28.11 -13.32 1.04
C MET A 1 -26.93 -14.09 1.60
N ILE A 2 -25.70 -13.78 1.17
CA ILE A 2 -24.50 -14.47 1.66
C ILE A 2 -24.24 -14.03 3.11
N ASP A 3 -23.86 -14.97 3.97
CA ASP A 3 -23.42 -14.69 5.34
C ASP A 3 -21.90 -14.58 5.39
N TRP A 4 -21.40 -13.37 5.15
CA TRP A 4 -19.98 -13.01 5.20
C TRP A 4 -19.41 -13.17 6.60
N MET A 5 -20.21 -12.86 7.62
CA MET A 5 -19.78 -12.88 9.01
C MET A 5 -19.53 -14.31 9.51
N LYS A 6 -20.16 -15.32 8.92
CA LYS A 6 -19.85 -16.74 9.16
C LYS A 6 -18.41 -17.10 8.83
N TYR A 7 -17.84 -16.52 7.77
CA TYR A 7 -16.50 -16.83 7.26
C TYR A 7 -15.39 -15.94 7.81
N ARG A 8 -15.70 -15.04 8.76
CA ARG A 8 -14.72 -14.09 9.34
C ARG A 8 -13.40 -14.74 9.79
N TRP A 9 -13.47 -15.93 10.37
CA TRP A 9 -12.27 -16.65 10.84
C TRP A 9 -11.42 -17.18 9.70
N LEU A 10 -12.03 -17.57 8.59
CA LEU A 10 -11.29 -17.98 7.39
C LEU A 10 -10.54 -16.78 6.80
N TYR A 11 -11.19 -15.63 6.68
CA TYR A 11 -10.55 -14.41 6.18
C TYR A 11 -9.39 -13.95 7.08
N LEU A 12 -9.60 -13.99 8.40
CA LEU A 12 -8.55 -13.68 9.38
C LEU A 12 -7.38 -14.67 9.35
N LEU A 13 -7.63 -15.96 9.09
CA LEU A 13 -6.58 -16.96 8.93
C LEU A 13 -5.77 -16.74 7.64
N ILE A 14 -6.45 -16.49 6.52
CA ILE A 14 -5.79 -16.20 5.23
C ILE A 14 -4.89 -14.97 5.37
N SER A 15 -5.44 -13.88 5.90
CA SER A 15 -4.64 -12.68 6.13
C SER A 15 -3.52 -12.92 7.15
N GLY A 16 -3.81 -13.61 8.26
CA GLY A 16 -2.81 -13.93 9.28
C GLY A 16 -1.63 -14.73 8.71
N MET A 17 -1.88 -15.62 7.73
CA MET A 17 -0.82 -16.33 7.01
C MET A 17 0.02 -15.39 6.14
N VAL A 18 -0.61 -14.47 5.40
CA VAL A 18 0.08 -13.48 4.56
C VAL A 18 0.94 -12.55 5.42
N ILE A 19 0.36 -12.00 6.49
CA ILE A 19 1.08 -11.15 7.46
C ILE A 19 2.21 -11.94 8.12
N GLY A 20 1.97 -13.20 8.51
CA GLY A 20 2.98 -14.06 9.10
C GLY A 20 4.18 -14.30 8.17
N ALA A 21 3.92 -14.60 6.90
CA ALA A 21 4.96 -14.74 5.88
C ALA A 21 5.73 -13.41 5.67
N GLY A 22 5.01 -12.29 5.67
CA GLY A 22 5.58 -10.95 5.58
C GLY A 22 6.48 -10.58 6.78
N ILE A 23 6.02 -10.86 8.01
CA ILE A 23 6.80 -10.65 9.24
C ILE A 23 8.04 -11.54 9.23
N PHE A 24 7.91 -12.81 8.82
CA PHE A 24 9.06 -13.70 8.69
C PHE A 24 10.07 -13.17 7.67
N GLY A 25 9.59 -12.71 6.51
CA GLY A 25 10.43 -12.11 5.49
C GLY A 25 11.16 -10.86 5.99
N PHE A 26 10.43 -9.97 6.65
CA PHE A 26 10.98 -8.76 7.26
C PHE A 26 12.02 -9.09 8.34
N GLY A 27 11.76 -10.05 9.21
CA GLY A 27 12.69 -10.45 10.27
C GLY A 27 13.96 -11.12 9.75
N LYS A 28 13.86 -11.87 8.65
CA LYS A 28 14.99 -12.62 8.08
C LYS A 28 15.85 -11.79 7.11
N TRP A 29 15.22 -10.97 6.28
CA TRP A 29 15.89 -10.26 5.18
C TRP A 29 15.80 -8.74 5.28
N GLY A 30 14.90 -8.21 6.10
CA GLY A 30 14.63 -6.78 6.19
C GLY A 30 13.94 -6.24 4.93
N LEU A 31 13.92 -4.91 4.82
CA LEU A 31 13.50 -4.20 3.61
C LEU A 31 14.74 -3.80 2.82
N LYS A 32 14.66 -3.89 1.50
CA LYS A 32 15.67 -3.34 0.61
C LYS A 32 15.35 -1.86 0.42
N TYR A 33 16.14 -0.99 1.01
CA TYR A 33 15.96 0.46 0.91
C TYR A 33 16.56 1.00 -0.39
N GLY A 34 15.84 1.90 -1.05
CA GLY A 34 16.35 2.64 -2.20
C GLY A 34 17.25 3.81 -1.78
N ILE A 35 17.86 4.45 -2.78
CA ILE A 35 18.83 5.55 -2.57
C ILE A 35 18.28 6.73 -1.77
N ASP A 36 16.96 6.94 -1.78
CA ASP A 36 16.31 7.98 -0.98
C ASP A 36 16.59 7.83 0.52
N PHE A 37 16.70 6.59 1.01
CA PHE A 37 16.91 6.32 2.44
C PHE A 37 18.35 5.94 2.77
N THR A 38 19.09 5.35 1.83
CA THR A 38 20.48 4.93 2.06
C THR A 38 21.50 5.98 1.64
N GLY A 39 21.10 6.95 0.81
CA GLY A 39 22.02 7.74 0.00
C GLY A 39 22.61 6.91 -1.14
N GLY A 40 23.22 7.59 -2.10
CA GLY A 40 23.84 6.96 -3.27
C GLY A 40 23.54 7.69 -4.56
N THR A 41 23.96 7.11 -5.68
CA THR A 41 23.77 7.67 -7.02
C THR A 41 23.15 6.64 -7.92
N ILE A 42 22.10 7.01 -8.66
CA ILE A 42 21.52 6.23 -9.74
C ILE A 42 21.74 6.97 -11.05
N ILE A 43 22.26 6.26 -12.05
CA ILE A 43 22.43 6.77 -13.40
C ILE A 43 21.74 5.82 -14.37
N GLU A 44 20.90 6.36 -15.25
CA GLU A 44 20.25 5.59 -16.30
C GLU A 44 20.82 6.00 -17.66
N TYR A 45 21.28 5.01 -18.39
CA TYR A 45 21.78 5.17 -19.75
C TYR A 45 20.86 4.46 -20.73
N ARG A 46 20.55 5.15 -21.83
CA ARG A 46 19.93 4.56 -23.03
C ARG A 46 21.04 4.16 -24.00
N PHE A 47 21.07 2.87 -24.31
CA PHE A 47 21.99 2.28 -25.26
C PHE A 47 21.45 2.36 -26.69
N PRO A 48 22.30 2.24 -27.72
CA PRO A 48 21.89 2.35 -29.13
C PRO A 48 20.88 1.30 -29.59
N ASP A 49 20.79 0.18 -28.87
CA ASP A 49 19.79 -0.88 -29.06
C ASP A 49 18.42 -0.53 -28.45
N GLY A 50 18.28 0.67 -27.88
CA GLY A 50 17.08 1.16 -27.20
C GLY A 50 16.93 0.66 -25.75
N GLN A 51 17.86 -0.16 -25.25
CA GLN A 51 17.80 -0.64 -23.87
C GLN A 51 18.16 0.48 -22.90
N ILE A 52 17.39 0.58 -21.83
CA ILE A 52 17.72 1.44 -20.70
C ILE A 52 18.32 0.56 -19.60
N LYS A 53 19.53 0.90 -19.13
CA LYS A 53 20.14 0.21 -17.98
C LYS A 53 20.42 1.22 -16.88
N THR A 54 20.13 0.78 -15.67
CA THR A 54 20.29 1.54 -14.43
C THR A 54 21.56 1.09 -13.72
N PHE A 55 22.39 2.04 -13.30
CA PHE A 55 23.64 1.82 -12.59
C PHE A 55 23.59 2.54 -11.24
N HIS A 56 24.12 1.90 -10.19
CA HIS A 56 24.12 2.43 -8.82
C HIS A 56 25.46 3.06 -8.40
N GLU A 57 26.38 3.21 -9.36
CA GLU A 57 27.70 3.78 -9.15
C GLU A 57 28.06 4.66 -10.36
N THR A 58 28.89 5.67 -10.14
CA THR A 58 29.25 6.63 -11.19
C THR A 58 30.09 5.94 -12.25
N GLN A 59 29.46 5.53 -13.35
CA GLN A 59 30.13 4.89 -14.48
C GLN A 59 30.02 5.80 -15.70
N GLU A 60 31.14 6.42 -16.08
CA GLU A 60 31.19 7.24 -17.28
C GLU A 60 31.40 6.34 -18.51
N PHE A 61 30.47 6.43 -19.47
CA PHE A 61 30.63 5.82 -20.79
C PHE A 61 31.20 6.86 -21.76
N SER A 62 32.36 6.58 -22.37
CA SER A 62 32.97 7.46 -23.36
C SER A 62 32.38 7.31 -24.77
N ASP A 63 31.46 6.37 -24.99
CA ASP A 63 30.80 6.16 -26.27
C ASP A 63 29.73 7.24 -26.51
N PRO A 64 29.87 8.11 -27.53
CA PRO A 64 28.91 9.18 -27.81
C PRO A 64 27.51 8.68 -28.21
N LYS A 65 27.34 7.38 -28.48
CA LYS A 65 26.03 6.78 -28.78
C LYS A 65 25.27 6.33 -27.52
N VAL A 66 25.88 6.39 -26.34
CA VAL A 66 25.23 6.09 -25.07
C VAL A 66 24.70 7.39 -24.48
N GLU A 67 23.38 7.52 -24.39
CA GLU A 67 22.72 8.72 -23.91
C GLU A 67 22.42 8.57 -22.41
N GLN A 68 22.95 9.49 -21.58
CA GLN A 68 22.55 9.57 -20.17
C GLN A 68 21.17 10.22 -20.09
N ILE A 69 20.17 9.45 -19.73
CA ILE A 69 18.78 9.93 -19.68
C ILE A 69 18.35 10.35 -18.27
N ARG A 70 19.01 9.83 -17.23
CA ARG A 70 18.73 10.20 -15.84
C ARG A 70 19.98 10.16 -14.98
N PHE A 71 20.10 11.12 -14.07
CA PHE A 71 21.09 11.14 -13.01
C PHE A 71 20.43 11.64 -11.74
N GLU A 72 20.51 10.82 -10.70
CA GLU A 72 19.93 11.10 -9.40
C GLU A 72 20.96 10.77 -8.33
N SER A 73 21.20 11.70 -7.40
CA SER A 73 22.16 11.49 -6.32
C SER A 73 21.61 12.06 -5.03
N VAL A 74 21.60 11.22 -3.99
CA VAL A 74 21.07 11.52 -2.67
C VAL A 74 22.21 11.47 -1.66
N GLY A 75 22.36 12.57 -0.91
CA GLY A 75 23.39 12.68 0.12
C GLY A 75 23.10 11.80 1.35
N PRO A 76 24.13 11.30 2.07
CA PRO A 76 23.96 10.40 3.23
C PRO A 76 23.15 11.00 4.39
N SER A 77 23.06 12.33 4.48
CA SER A 77 22.30 13.03 5.52
C SER A 77 20.79 13.08 5.26
N ILE A 78 20.36 12.88 4.01
CA ILE A 78 18.95 13.04 3.61
C ILE A 78 18.11 11.82 4.04
N GLY A 79 18.69 10.62 4.00
CA GLY A 79 18.00 9.37 4.29
C GLY A 79 17.34 9.28 5.67
N PRO A 80 18.09 9.46 6.78
CA PRO A 80 17.52 9.41 8.13
C PRO A 80 16.39 10.43 8.37
N ASP A 81 16.52 11.63 7.81
CA ASP A 81 15.49 12.67 7.90
C ASP A 81 14.22 12.28 7.14
N LEU A 82 14.35 11.62 5.98
CA LEU A 82 13.22 11.11 5.22
C LEU A 82 12.50 9.96 5.93
N VAL A 83 13.24 9.04 6.57
CA VAL A 83 12.64 7.98 7.41
C VAL A 83 11.82 8.62 8.53
N LYS A 84 12.37 9.63 9.23
CA LYS A 84 11.66 10.33 10.31
C LYS A 84 10.39 11.02 9.82
N LYS A 85 10.46 11.73 8.68
CA LYS A 85 9.29 12.40 8.07
C LYS A 85 8.21 11.38 7.66
N THR A 86 8.61 10.24 7.12
CA THR A 86 7.71 9.14 6.74
C THR A 86 6.95 8.62 7.96
N VAL A 87 7.65 8.32 9.05
CA VAL A 87 7.01 7.83 10.29
C VAL A 87 6.04 8.86 10.86
N ILE A 88 6.43 10.16 10.87
CA ILE A 88 5.55 11.24 11.32
C ILE A 88 4.30 11.33 10.43
N ALA A 89 4.42 11.25 9.11
CA ALA A 89 3.29 11.29 8.19
C ALA A 89 2.30 10.13 8.42
N LEU A 90 2.82 8.91 8.67
CA LEU A 90 1.99 7.74 8.97
C LEU A 90 1.22 7.91 10.29
N ILE A 91 1.89 8.36 11.35
CA ILE A 91 1.25 8.58 12.67
C ILE A 91 0.20 9.70 12.58
N MET A 92 0.51 10.80 11.91
CA MET A 92 -0.45 11.90 11.71
C MET A 92 -1.66 11.44 10.90
N SER A 93 -1.46 10.64 9.85
CA SER A 93 -2.55 10.11 9.03
C SER A 93 -3.44 9.17 9.83
N ALA A 94 -2.85 8.19 10.54
CA ALA A 94 -3.59 7.26 11.38
C ALA A 94 -4.38 7.98 12.49
N SER A 95 -3.76 8.96 13.16
CA SER A 95 -4.41 9.75 14.21
C SER A 95 -5.54 10.62 13.65
N GLY A 96 -5.32 11.28 12.51
CA GLY A 96 -6.32 12.10 11.83
C GLY A 96 -7.54 11.28 11.42
N ILE A 97 -7.31 10.10 10.84
CA ILE A 97 -8.39 9.17 10.46
C ILE A 97 -9.15 8.67 11.69
N LEU A 98 -8.44 8.27 12.75
CA LEU A 98 -9.06 7.83 14.00
C LEU A 98 -10.01 8.89 14.55
N LEU A 99 -9.50 10.11 14.73
CA LEU A 99 -10.25 11.22 15.31
C LEU A 99 -11.43 11.61 14.44
N TRP A 100 -11.23 11.68 13.12
CA TRP A 100 -12.28 12.01 12.18
C TRP A 100 -13.39 10.96 12.16
N VAL A 101 -13.06 9.67 12.09
CA VAL A 101 -14.05 8.57 12.13
C VAL A 101 -14.76 8.53 13.48
N ALA A 102 -14.01 8.66 14.59
CA ALA A 102 -14.59 8.67 15.92
C ALA A 102 -15.61 9.82 16.10
N TRP A 103 -15.28 11.02 15.60
CA TRP A 103 -16.19 12.17 15.59
C TRP A 103 -17.39 11.94 14.67
N ARG A 104 -17.16 11.50 13.42
CA ARG A 104 -18.19 11.29 12.40
C ARG A 104 -19.25 10.27 12.80
N PHE A 105 -18.83 9.20 13.48
CA PHE A 105 -19.69 8.11 13.93
C PHE A 105 -20.08 8.20 15.41
N LYS A 106 -19.66 9.27 16.10
CA LYS A 106 -19.90 9.50 17.55
C LYS A 106 -19.50 8.30 18.42
N SER A 107 -18.49 7.55 18.00
CA SER A 107 -18.07 6.34 18.69
C SER A 107 -16.62 6.01 18.36
N PHE A 108 -15.81 5.98 19.42
CA PHE A 108 -14.38 5.68 19.34
C PHE A 108 -14.11 4.27 18.80
N LYS A 109 -15.03 3.32 19.01
CA LYS A 109 -14.88 1.93 18.56
C LYS A 109 -14.75 1.83 17.04
N PHE A 110 -15.51 2.64 16.29
CA PHE A 110 -15.44 2.70 14.83
C PHE A 110 -14.12 3.31 14.34
N GLY A 111 -13.62 4.34 15.03
CA GLY A 111 -12.32 4.95 14.72
C GLY A 111 -11.18 3.96 14.96
N LEU A 112 -11.19 3.28 16.10
CA LEU A 112 -10.18 2.27 16.43
C LEU A 112 -10.22 1.09 15.45
N SER A 113 -11.41 0.59 15.08
CA SER A 113 -11.50 -0.52 14.12
C SER A 113 -11.06 -0.12 12.71
N ALA A 114 -11.30 1.12 12.28
CA ALA A 114 -10.76 1.63 11.00
C ALA A 114 -9.22 1.65 11.01
N VAL A 115 -8.61 2.16 12.09
CA VAL A 115 -7.16 2.18 12.23
C VAL A 115 -6.57 0.77 12.31
N LEU A 116 -7.25 -0.18 12.95
CA LEU A 116 -6.80 -1.58 12.96
C LEU A 116 -6.79 -2.20 11.56
N GLY A 117 -7.82 -1.91 10.73
CA GLY A 117 -7.83 -2.31 9.32
C GLY A 117 -6.68 -1.70 8.52
N MET A 118 -6.45 -0.40 8.70
CA MET A 118 -5.31 0.30 8.08
C MET A 118 -3.95 -0.32 8.42
N PHE A 119 -3.73 -0.66 9.69
CA PHE A 119 -2.49 -1.31 10.12
C PHE A 119 -2.33 -2.69 9.50
N HIS A 120 -3.41 -3.46 9.44
CA HIS A 120 -3.43 -4.74 8.76
C HIS A 120 -2.95 -4.59 7.30
N ASP A 121 -3.54 -3.68 6.54
CA ASP A 121 -3.18 -3.48 5.12
C ASP A 121 -1.74 -2.99 4.96
N SER A 122 -1.30 -2.12 5.87
CA SER A 122 0.09 -1.66 5.93
C SER A 122 1.07 -2.79 6.19
N PHE A 123 0.74 -3.71 7.10
CA PHE A 123 1.59 -4.88 7.39
C PHE A 123 1.63 -5.85 6.22
N VAL A 124 0.51 -6.06 5.53
CA VAL A 124 0.49 -6.87 4.30
C VAL A 124 1.39 -6.25 3.24
N LEU A 125 1.32 -4.93 3.03
CA LEU A 125 2.16 -4.24 2.05
C LEU A 125 3.66 -4.32 2.41
N ILE A 126 4.02 -3.92 3.63
CA ILE A 126 5.41 -3.90 4.10
C ILE A 126 5.98 -5.33 4.09
N GLY A 127 5.22 -6.31 4.57
CA GLY A 127 5.61 -7.71 4.58
C GLY A 127 5.81 -8.28 3.17
N SER A 128 4.92 -7.92 2.23
CA SER A 128 5.07 -8.30 0.82
C SER A 128 6.33 -7.70 0.21
N PHE A 129 6.66 -6.44 0.54
CA PHE A 129 7.88 -5.78 0.06
C PHE A 129 9.16 -6.35 0.67
N ALA A 130 9.13 -6.90 1.88
CA ALA A 130 10.26 -7.64 2.41
C ALA A 130 10.55 -8.91 1.58
N LEU A 131 9.51 -9.63 1.16
CA LEU A 131 9.64 -10.81 0.29
C LEU A 131 10.07 -10.43 -1.14
N LEU A 132 9.39 -9.44 -1.74
CA LEU A 132 9.71 -8.97 -3.10
C LEU A 132 11.10 -8.33 -3.18
N GLY A 133 11.53 -7.66 -2.12
CA GLY A 133 12.88 -7.10 -2.01
C GLY A 133 13.95 -8.19 -2.08
N HIS A 134 13.72 -9.33 -1.44
CA HIS A 134 14.65 -10.45 -1.47
C HIS A 134 14.65 -11.18 -2.83
N PHE A 135 13.47 -11.54 -3.35
CA PHE A 135 13.38 -12.40 -4.55
C PHE A 135 13.47 -11.65 -5.87
N TYR A 136 13.01 -10.41 -5.92
CA TYR A 136 12.88 -9.62 -7.15
C TYR A 136 13.58 -8.26 -7.05
N GLY A 137 14.23 -7.95 -5.94
CA GLY A 137 14.99 -6.72 -5.76
C GLY A 137 14.14 -5.47 -5.58
N ALA A 138 12.86 -5.60 -5.22
CA ALA A 138 11.95 -4.48 -4.97
C ALA A 138 12.49 -3.55 -3.88
N GLU A 139 12.55 -2.25 -4.18
CA GLU A 139 13.10 -1.24 -3.30
C GLU A 139 12.01 -0.44 -2.60
N VAL A 140 12.29 -0.04 -1.37
CA VAL A 140 11.50 0.92 -0.60
C VAL A 140 12.15 2.27 -0.79
N ASP A 141 11.52 3.10 -1.62
CA ASP A 141 11.91 4.47 -1.98
C ASP A 141 10.79 5.46 -1.60
N PHE A 142 10.89 6.73 -2.03
CA PHE A 142 9.84 7.71 -1.77
C PHE A 142 8.50 7.34 -2.40
N LEU A 143 8.52 6.69 -3.57
CA LEU A 143 7.30 6.24 -4.22
C LEU A 143 6.62 5.13 -3.41
N PHE A 144 7.37 4.21 -2.81
CA PHE A 144 6.81 3.23 -1.88
C PHE A 144 6.08 3.91 -0.71
N VAL A 145 6.68 4.93 -0.09
CA VAL A 145 6.02 5.68 1.00
C VAL A 145 4.74 6.36 0.51
N THR A 146 4.79 6.95 -0.68
CA THR A 146 3.63 7.56 -1.33
C THR A 146 2.52 6.54 -1.55
N SER A 147 2.86 5.33 -2.00
CA SER A 147 1.91 4.24 -2.19
C SER A 147 1.29 3.79 -0.86
N LEU A 148 2.09 3.68 0.21
CA LEU A 148 1.63 3.30 1.54
C LEU A 148 0.60 4.30 2.07
N LEU A 149 0.89 5.61 1.99
CA LEU A 149 -0.06 6.66 2.38
C LEU A 149 -1.33 6.66 1.51
N THR A 150 -1.19 6.34 0.23
CA THR A 150 -2.32 6.24 -0.70
C THR A 150 -3.23 5.08 -0.34
N ILE A 151 -2.66 3.91 -0.05
CA ILE A 151 -3.41 2.70 0.35
C ILE A 151 -4.13 2.92 1.68
N LEU A 152 -3.49 3.61 2.64
CA LEU A 152 -4.13 3.99 3.90
C LEU A 152 -5.40 4.80 3.68
N SER A 153 -5.41 5.71 2.70
CA SER A 153 -6.60 6.48 2.31
C SER A 153 -7.67 5.60 1.66
N PHE A 154 -7.28 4.74 0.71
CA PHE A 154 -8.20 3.85 0.00
C PHE A 154 -8.87 2.83 0.93
N SER A 155 -8.10 2.16 1.80
CA SER A 155 -8.60 1.20 2.80
C SER A 155 -9.70 1.80 3.70
N VAL A 156 -9.48 3.04 4.13
CA VAL A 156 -10.40 3.74 5.02
C VAL A 156 -11.67 4.17 4.32
N HIS A 157 -11.59 4.49 3.02
CA HIS A 157 -12.76 4.88 2.24
C HIS A 157 -13.83 3.78 2.25
N ASP A 158 -13.45 2.55 1.93
CA ASP A 158 -14.36 1.40 1.89
C ASP A 158 -14.90 1.06 3.28
N THR A 159 -14.03 1.16 4.31
CA THR A 159 -14.43 1.02 5.71
C THR A 159 -15.51 2.03 6.11
N ILE A 160 -15.36 3.30 5.72
CA ILE A 160 -16.33 4.37 6.03
C ILE A 160 -17.66 4.12 5.32
N VAL A 161 -17.64 3.71 4.05
CA VAL A 161 -18.86 3.41 3.28
C VAL A 161 -19.64 2.27 3.95
N ASN A 162 -18.96 1.19 4.35
CA ASN A 162 -19.59 0.09 5.08
C ASN A 162 -20.15 0.55 6.44
N TYR A 163 -19.39 1.34 7.20
CA TYR A 163 -19.87 1.88 8.48
C TYR A 163 -21.08 2.80 8.33
N ASP A 164 -21.11 3.65 7.30
CA ASP A 164 -22.24 4.52 7.02
C ASP A 164 -23.48 3.69 6.72
N ARG A 165 -23.33 2.60 5.96
CA ARG A 165 -24.42 1.68 5.66
C ARG A 165 -24.92 0.93 6.89
N VAL A 166 -24.04 0.42 7.75
CA VAL A 166 -24.42 -0.19 9.05
C VAL A 166 -25.22 0.80 9.89
N ARG A 167 -24.78 2.06 9.95
CA ARG A 167 -25.47 3.12 10.72
C ARG A 167 -26.84 3.44 10.12
N GLU A 168 -26.96 3.48 8.79
CA GLU A 168 -28.22 3.71 8.09
C GLU A 168 -29.22 2.58 8.36
N LEU A 169 -28.80 1.33 8.22
CA LEU A 169 -29.63 0.15 8.48
C LEU A 169 -30.07 0.08 9.94
N LYS A 170 -29.18 0.40 10.89
CA LYS A 170 -29.52 0.46 12.32
C LYS A 170 -30.65 1.45 12.60
N LYS A 171 -30.71 2.58 11.87
CA LYS A 171 -31.78 3.57 12.01
C LYS A 171 -33.09 3.15 11.33
N LYS A 172 -33.01 2.47 10.18
CA LYS A 172 -34.18 2.11 9.37
C LYS A 172 -34.91 0.87 9.87
N VAL A 173 -34.15 -0.18 10.19
CA VAL A 173 -34.69 -1.53 10.46
C VAL A 173 -34.42 -1.98 11.90
N GLY A 174 -33.42 -1.39 12.56
CA GLY A 174 -32.96 -1.85 13.87
C GLY A 174 -32.33 -3.25 13.80
N GLY A 175 -32.07 -3.85 14.96
CA GLY A 175 -31.51 -5.21 15.05
C GLY A 175 -30.08 -5.26 15.57
N ASP A 176 -29.55 -6.49 15.63
CA ASP A 176 -28.21 -6.77 16.14
C ASP A 176 -27.10 -6.36 15.16
N LEU A 177 -25.97 -5.94 15.72
CA LEU A 177 -24.81 -5.46 14.97
C LEU A 177 -24.26 -6.53 14.00
N TYR A 178 -24.32 -7.81 14.37
CA TYR A 178 -23.86 -8.90 13.49
C TYR A 178 -24.66 -8.96 12.19
N ASN A 179 -25.99 -8.99 12.30
CA ASN A 179 -26.89 -9.06 11.14
C ASN A 179 -26.82 -7.78 10.30
N LEU A 180 -26.72 -6.62 10.96
CA LEU A 180 -26.59 -5.33 10.30
C LEU A 180 -25.27 -5.21 9.54
N ALA A 181 -24.16 -5.67 10.12
CA ALA A 181 -22.85 -5.70 9.45
C ALA A 181 -22.88 -6.62 8.22
N ASN A 182 -23.46 -7.82 8.37
CA ASN A 182 -23.57 -8.77 7.26
C ASN A 182 -24.39 -8.23 6.08
N LEU A 183 -25.53 -7.58 6.39
CA LEU A 183 -26.38 -6.94 5.38
C LEU A 183 -25.66 -5.74 4.74
N ALA A 184 -25.05 -4.86 5.53
CA ALA A 184 -24.31 -3.70 5.03
C ALA A 184 -23.19 -4.11 4.07
N THR A 185 -22.39 -5.12 4.46
CA THR A 185 -21.30 -5.63 3.64
C THR A 185 -21.83 -6.20 2.32
N SER A 186 -22.94 -6.94 2.35
CA SER A 186 -23.57 -7.45 1.13
C SER A 186 -24.06 -6.33 0.19
N GLU A 187 -24.60 -5.24 0.73
CA GLU A 187 -25.13 -4.13 -0.07
C GLU A 187 -24.04 -3.21 -0.62
N THR A 188 -22.91 -3.05 0.08
CA THR A 188 -21.81 -2.19 -0.37
C THR A 188 -20.79 -2.94 -1.23
N MET A 189 -20.76 -4.27 -1.18
CA MET A 189 -19.76 -5.10 -1.86
C MET A 189 -19.64 -4.84 -3.35
N ALA A 190 -20.76 -4.71 -4.09
CA ALA A 190 -20.70 -4.45 -5.52
C ALA A 190 -19.99 -3.13 -5.86
N ARG A 191 -20.15 -2.11 -5.02
CA ARG A 191 -19.42 -0.83 -5.18
C ARG A 191 -17.93 -1.01 -4.93
N SER A 192 -17.57 -1.60 -3.79
CA SER A 192 -16.16 -1.83 -3.41
C SER A 192 -15.43 -2.65 -4.47
N ILE A 193 -16.01 -3.78 -4.89
CA ILE A 193 -15.45 -4.63 -5.93
C ILE A 193 -15.27 -3.87 -7.25
N ASN A 194 -16.26 -3.10 -7.69
CA ASN A 194 -16.15 -2.35 -8.95
C ASN A 194 -15.08 -1.24 -8.89
N ASN A 195 -14.98 -0.54 -7.75
CA ASN A 195 -13.95 0.47 -7.54
C ASN A 195 -12.55 -0.17 -7.60
N SER A 196 -12.35 -1.25 -6.86
CA SER A 196 -11.06 -1.94 -6.79
C SER A 196 -10.68 -2.59 -8.12
N PHE A 197 -11.62 -3.19 -8.86
CA PHE A 197 -11.31 -3.75 -10.19
C PHE A 197 -10.87 -2.68 -11.19
N THR A 198 -11.48 -1.50 -11.14
CA THR A 198 -11.08 -0.39 -12.03
C THR A 198 -9.63 0.04 -11.74
N ILE A 199 -9.28 0.16 -10.46
CA ILE A 199 -7.92 0.49 -10.03
C ILE A 199 -6.94 -0.64 -10.38
N ILE A 200 -7.30 -1.89 -10.11
CA ILE A 200 -6.48 -3.07 -10.44
C ILE A 200 -6.18 -3.11 -11.93
N PHE A 201 -7.18 -2.91 -12.79
CA PHE A 201 -6.99 -2.92 -14.24
C PHE A 201 -6.02 -1.82 -14.69
N MET A 202 -6.19 -0.61 -14.17
CA MET A 202 -5.28 0.52 -14.43
C MET A 202 -3.85 0.21 -13.95
N LEU A 203 -3.68 -0.34 -12.74
CA LEU A 203 -2.37 -0.67 -12.17
C LEU A 203 -1.69 -1.81 -12.91
N LEU A 204 -2.44 -2.83 -13.37
CA LEU A 204 -1.90 -3.89 -14.21
C LEU A 204 -1.37 -3.34 -15.53
N ALA A 205 -2.10 -2.42 -16.18
CA ALA A 205 -1.60 -1.75 -17.37
C ALA A 205 -0.31 -0.96 -17.08
N LEU A 206 -0.25 -0.27 -15.93
CA LEU A 206 0.94 0.49 -15.51
C LEU A 206 2.14 -0.43 -15.20
N ILE A 207 1.92 -1.62 -14.64
CA ILE A 207 2.97 -2.60 -14.36
C ILE A 207 3.51 -3.22 -15.65
N LEU A 208 2.63 -3.51 -16.61
CA LEU A 208 3.00 -4.18 -17.86
C LEU A 208 3.60 -3.23 -18.91
N LEU A 209 3.09 -2.01 -18.98
CA LEU A 209 3.44 -1.02 -20.02
C LEU A 209 4.23 0.17 -19.48
N GLY A 210 4.33 0.33 -18.16
CA GLY A 210 5.13 1.37 -17.53
C GLY A 210 6.63 1.08 -17.56
N GLY A 211 7.42 2.06 -17.10
CA GLY A 211 8.87 1.91 -16.96
C GLY A 211 9.27 1.28 -15.63
N GLU A 212 10.51 0.78 -15.54
CA GLU A 212 11.05 0.14 -14.34
C GLU A 212 11.01 1.05 -13.10
N THR A 213 11.12 2.36 -13.27
CA THR A 213 11.11 3.34 -12.16
C THR A 213 9.79 3.38 -11.39
N ILE A 214 8.66 3.21 -12.06
CA ILE A 214 7.33 3.27 -11.41
C ILE A 214 6.72 1.87 -11.20
N LYS A 215 7.41 0.82 -11.62
CA LYS A 215 6.92 -0.55 -11.56
C LYS A 215 6.67 -0.99 -10.12
N TRP A 216 7.64 -0.78 -9.23
CA TRP A 216 7.49 -1.14 -7.82
C TRP A 216 6.46 -0.28 -7.10
N PHE A 217 6.36 1.00 -7.45
CA PHE A 217 5.27 1.86 -7.00
C PHE A 217 3.88 1.31 -7.39
N ALA A 218 3.71 0.93 -8.65
CA ALA A 218 2.45 0.37 -9.15
C ALA A 218 2.14 -1.00 -8.52
N VAL A 219 3.15 -1.85 -8.31
CA VAL A 219 3.03 -3.13 -7.59
C VAL A 219 2.60 -2.89 -6.14
N ALA A 220 3.15 -1.89 -5.46
CA ALA A 220 2.77 -1.53 -4.09
C ALA A 220 1.29 -1.14 -4.02
N LEU A 221 0.86 -0.21 -4.89
CA LEU A 221 -0.55 0.17 -5.00
C LEU A 221 -1.45 -1.02 -5.31
N LEU A 222 -1.01 -1.96 -6.15
CA LEU A 222 -1.79 -3.14 -6.53
C LEU A 222 -2.00 -4.06 -5.33
N ILE A 223 -0.92 -4.37 -4.60
CA ILE A 223 -0.98 -5.20 -3.39
C ILE A 223 -1.89 -4.55 -2.35
N GLY A 224 -1.75 -3.24 -2.14
CA GLY A 224 -2.58 -2.50 -1.20
C GLY A 224 -4.05 -2.44 -1.58
N THR A 225 -4.34 -2.24 -2.87
CA THR A 225 -5.73 -2.22 -3.37
C THR A 225 -6.38 -3.60 -3.19
N VAL A 226 -5.66 -4.68 -3.50
CA VAL A 226 -6.18 -6.05 -3.36
C VAL A 226 -6.36 -6.45 -1.90
N SER A 227 -5.45 -6.02 -1.01
CA SER A 227 -5.53 -6.38 0.42
C SER A 227 -6.53 -5.53 1.21
N GLY A 228 -6.72 -4.26 0.84
CA GLY A 228 -7.65 -3.36 1.51
C GLY A 228 -9.11 -3.48 1.08
N THR A 229 -9.41 -4.30 0.05
CA THR A 229 -10.78 -4.58 -0.44
C THR A 229 -11.30 -5.87 0.17
#